data_AF-A0A0V0IT92-F1
#
_entry.id   AF-A0A0V0IT92-F1
#
_cell.length_a   1.000
_cell.length_b   1.000
_cell.length_c   1.000
_cell.angle_alpha   90.00
_cell.angle_beta   90.00
_cell.angle_gamma   90.00
#
_symmetry.space_group_name_H-M   'P 1'
#
loop_
_entity.id
_entity.type
_entity.pdbx_description
1 polymer ?
#
loop_
_entity_poly.entity_id
_entity_poly.type
_entity_poly.pdbx_seq_one_letter_code
_entity_poly.pdbx_strand_id
1 'polypeptide(L)'
;MSVNQLVHITGAGDFQLSKIELLKDPCSLNVRKGGDLMESDDMNEAQVISCLTPDPMKQEPLLVENVPDPLAGEQTWPTAAEMAEAERNQEERKLKRKTLPKGTSEYQAAWIVEDSDADVSESENEEDDGMVLDEGENAFNSQGRMDEFELDDDQASLALVSDEETETHSMMMDGENLTREQMEEEIRKIKEAHAEDEEFPDEVDTPLDVPARKRFAKYRGLKSFRTSSWDPKESLPQEYARIFAFDNFNRTQKHVLSRAREMEQNIDECIPAGSYARLHIREVPIGVANKLNRVTTTMPVTLCGLMQHESKISVLHFSLKKHDSYTAPIKAKEEMIFNLGFRQFVARPIFSSDSFNADKQKMERFLHPGRFSVASVYAPISFPPLPLIALKIKDDATPATVAAIGSLRSIDPDRVILKKIILTGYPQRVSKQKATVRYMFHNPEDVRWFKPVEVWSKCGRRGRIKEPVGTHGAMKCILNGVLQQHDTLCMSLFKRTYPRWPEKWFPMTDA
;
A
#
# COMPACT_ATOMS: atom_id res chain seq x y z
N MET A 1 28.83 -0.93 -26.32
CA MET A 1 27.72 0.04 -26.12
C MET A 1 27.11 0.33 -27.48
N SER A 2 25.79 0.17 -27.64
CA SER A 2 25.09 0.47 -28.89
C SER A 2 24.53 1.89 -28.88
N VAL A 3 24.49 2.56 -30.04
CA VAL A 3 23.90 3.90 -30.18
C VAL A 3 22.37 3.87 -30.04
N ASN A 4 21.75 2.72 -30.32
CA ASN A 4 20.30 2.54 -30.28
C ASN A 4 19.76 2.30 -28.86
N GLN A 5 20.64 2.03 -27.90
CA GLN A 5 20.29 1.81 -26.49
C GLN A 5 20.06 3.15 -25.76
N LEU A 6 19.20 3.11 -24.76
CA LEU A 6 19.08 4.20 -23.79
C LEU A 6 20.29 4.22 -22.86
N VAL A 7 20.59 5.38 -22.31
CA VAL A 7 21.69 5.58 -21.37
C VAL A 7 21.17 6.16 -20.07
N HIS A 8 21.69 5.67 -18.95
CA HIS A 8 21.45 6.22 -17.63
C HIS A 8 22.68 6.98 -17.17
N ILE A 9 22.48 8.23 -16.76
CA ILE A 9 23.49 9.04 -16.08
C ILE A 9 23.16 9.00 -14.59
N THR A 10 24.11 8.57 -13.78
CA THR A 10 23.93 8.47 -12.33
C THR A 10 23.53 9.82 -11.72
N GLY A 11 22.41 9.84 -11.00
CA GLY A 11 21.83 11.04 -10.39
C GLY A 11 21.00 11.92 -11.33
N ALA A 12 21.14 11.82 -12.65
CA ALA A 12 20.44 12.67 -13.62
C ALA A 12 19.24 12.01 -14.32
N GLY A 13 19.29 10.68 -14.51
CA GLY A 13 18.20 9.90 -15.08
C GLY A 13 18.51 9.26 -16.43
N ASP A 14 17.46 8.92 -17.17
CA ASP A 14 17.51 8.14 -18.41
C ASP A 14 17.37 9.05 -19.63
N PHE A 15 18.26 8.90 -20.60
CA PHE A 15 18.31 9.73 -21.80
C PHE A 15 18.57 8.89 -23.06
N GLN A 16 18.26 9.48 -24.22
CA GLN A 16 18.59 8.93 -25.53
C GLN A 16 19.92 9.47 -26.04
N LEU A 17 20.67 8.64 -26.76
CA LEU A 17 21.87 9.06 -27.48
C LEU A 17 21.48 9.69 -28.82
N SER A 18 22.15 10.79 -29.17
CA SER A 18 22.06 11.44 -30.48
C SER A 18 23.14 10.94 -31.42
N LYS A 19 24.36 10.72 -30.92
CA LYS A 19 25.53 10.33 -31.71
C LYS A 19 26.64 9.86 -30.78
N ILE A 20 27.45 8.91 -31.24
CA ILE A 20 28.70 8.57 -30.56
C ILE A 20 29.87 8.78 -31.51
N GLU A 21 30.91 9.43 -31.02
CA GLU A 21 32.15 9.64 -31.75
C GLU A 21 33.28 8.87 -31.08
N LEU A 22 33.93 7.99 -31.83
CA LEU A 22 35.13 7.32 -31.38
C LEU A 22 36.31 8.24 -31.62
N LEU A 23 37.03 8.55 -30.55
CA LEU A 23 38.16 9.47 -30.56
C LEU A 23 39.46 8.68 -30.36
N LYS A 24 40.57 9.23 -30.85
CA LYS A 24 41.88 8.69 -30.51
C LYS A 24 42.14 8.86 -29.01
N ASP A 25 42.60 7.81 -28.36
CA ASP A 25 42.95 7.83 -26.93
C ASP A 25 44.02 8.90 -26.66
N PRO A 26 43.74 9.91 -25.80
CA PRO A 26 44.70 10.93 -25.41
C PRO A 26 45.93 10.35 -24.71
N CYS A 27 45.80 9.21 -24.03
CA CYS A 27 46.84 8.63 -23.18
C CYS A 27 47.10 7.14 -23.49
N SER A 28 47.35 6.81 -24.76
CA SER A 28 47.65 5.43 -25.15
C SER A 28 48.90 4.86 -24.45
N LEU A 29 48.80 3.65 -23.90
CA LEU A 29 49.88 2.95 -23.17
C LEU A 29 51.14 2.70 -24.03
N ASN A 30 50.98 2.54 -25.35
CA ASN A 30 52.06 2.30 -26.30
C ASN A 30 52.19 3.49 -27.25
N VAL A 31 52.79 4.59 -26.78
CA VAL A 31 53.30 5.62 -27.70
C VAL A 31 54.45 4.96 -28.46
N ARG A 32 54.19 4.50 -29.69
CA ARG A 32 55.26 4.00 -30.56
C ARG A 32 56.30 5.10 -30.68
N LYS A 33 57.48 4.90 -30.07
CA LYS A 33 58.70 5.66 -30.34
C LYS A 33 58.95 5.58 -31.86
N GLY A 34 58.58 6.61 -32.62
CA GLY A 34 58.83 6.64 -34.06
C GLY A 34 57.85 7.47 -34.90
N GLY A 35 57.39 8.61 -34.40
CA GLY A 35 56.75 9.64 -35.22
C GLY A 35 57.27 10.99 -34.74
N ASP A 36 57.91 11.74 -35.63
CA ASP A 36 58.66 12.96 -35.33
C ASP A 36 57.85 13.99 -34.54
N LEU A 37 58.47 14.51 -33.48
CA LEU A 37 58.06 15.68 -32.72
C LEU A 37 58.33 16.95 -33.54
N MET A 38 57.60 17.16 -34.65
CA MET A 38 57.59 18.41 -35.41
C MET A 38 56.22 18.69 -36.07
N GLU A 39 55.14 18.52 -35.32
CA GLU A 39 53.84 19.17 -35.62
C GLU A 39 53.24 19.65 -34.29
N SER A 40 53.76 20.77 -33.81
CA SER A 40 53.16 21.56 -32.73
C SER A 40 52.51 22.78 -33.36
N ASP A 41 51.21 22.70 -33.69
CA ASP A 41 50.26 23.84 -33.61
C ASP A 41 48.78 23.55 -33.98
N ASP A 42 48.34 22.30 -34.16
CA ASP A 42 46.89 22.01 -34.20
C ASP A 42 46.32 21.81 -32.79
N MET A 43 46.17 22.94 -32.08
CA MET A 43 45.48 23.02 -30.80
C MET A 43 43.98 22.66 -30.97
N ASN A 44 43.56 21.54 -30.36
CA ASN A 44 42.18 21.19 -29.99
C ASN A 44 41.20 20.62 -31.05
N GLU A 45 41.65 19.85 -32.05
CA GLU A 45 40.74 18.94 -32.75
C GLU A 45 41.03 17.48 -32.38
N ALA A 46 40.26 16.95 -31.43
CA ALA A 46 40.25 15.52 -31.16
C ALA A 46 39.87 14.77 -32.45
N GLN A 47 40.86 14.13 -33.09
CA GLN A 47 40.64 13.39 -34.34
C GLN A 47 39.58 12.32 -34.13
N VAL A 48 38.43 12.50 -34.79
CA VAL A 48 37.29 11.57 -34.77
C VAL A 48 37.61 10.43 -35.73
N ILE A 49 37.77 9.22 -35.19
CA ILE A 49 38.09 8.00 -35.95
C ILE A 49 36.83 7.47 -36.65
N SER A 50 35.70 7.47 -35.94
CA SER A 50 34.41 7.05 -36.49
C SER A 50 33.26 7.73 -35.76
N CYS A 51 32.16 7.94 -36.46
CA CYS A 51 30.94 8.53 -35.94
C CYS A 51 29.80 7.54 -36.18
N LEU A 52 29.14 7.10 -35.11
CA LEU A 52 27.98 6.24 -35.17
C LEU A 52 26.73 7.06 -34.84
N THR A 53 25.76 7.03 -35.74
CA THR A 53 24.45 7.69 -35.57
C THR A 53 23.36 6.65 -35.32
N PRO A 54 22.36 6.93 -34.45
CA PRO A 54 21.28 6.00 -34.17
C PRO A 54 20.38 5.81 -35.39
N ASP A 55 19.92 4.57 -35.60
CA ASP A 55 18.91 4.24 -36.60
C ASP A 55 17.52 4.59 -36.03
N PRO A 56 16.75 5.50 -36.64
CA PRO A 56 15.46 5.95 -36.09
C PRO A 56 14.40 4.83 -35.99
N MET A 57 14.54 3.73 -36.75
CA MET A 57 13.63 2.58 -36.68
C MET A 57 13.99 1.57 -35.58
N LYS A 58 15.27 1.49 -35.18
CA LYS A 58 15.74 0.55 -34.15
C LYS A 58 15.91 1.21 -32.79
N GLN A 59 15.98 2.54 -32.75
CA GLN A 59 16.17 3.30 -31.54
C GLN A 59 15.01 3.10 -30.58
N GLU A 60 15.32 2.76 -29.33
CA GLU A 60 14.31 2.56 -28.30
C GLU A 60 13.71 3.91 -27.87
N PRO A 61 12.37 4.05 -27.85
CA PRO A 61 11.72 5.27 -27.41
C PRO A 61 11.90 5.44 -25.89
N LEU A 62 12.14 6.68 -25.44
CA LEU A 62 12.17 7.03 -24.02
C LEU A 62 10.73 7.04 -23.48
N LEU A 63 10.23 5.86 -23.11
CA LEU A 63 8.92 5.67 -22.47
C LEU A 63 9.12 5.25 -21.02
N VAL A 64 8.89 6.19 -20.11
CA VAL A 64 9.04 6.00 -18.66
C VAL A 64 7.70 5.55 -18.05
N GLU A 65 6.62 6.26 -18.38
CA GLU A 65 5.26 6.00 -17.92
C GLU A 65 4.38 5.53 -19.09
N ASN A 66 3.46 4.61 -18.81
CA ASN A 66 2.38 4.27 -19.72
C ASN A 66 1.30 5.36 -19.68
N VAL A 67 0.79 5.76 -20.84
CA VAL A 67 -0.33 6.70 -20.92
C VAL A 67 -1.60 5.94 -20.54
N PRO A 68 -2.24 6.24 -19.40
CA PRO A 68 -3.45 5.55 -19.00
C PRO A 68 -4.59 5.94 -19.96
N ASP A 69 -5.33 4.96 -20.46
CA ASP A 69 -6.56 5.21 -21.20
C ASP A 69 -7.66 5.62 -20.19
N PRO A 70 -8.13 6.89 -20.21
CA PRO A 70 -9.14 7.36 -19.26
C PRO A 70 -10.49 6.66 -19.44
N LEU A 71 -10.77 6.09 -20.62
CA LEU A 71 -12.08 5.48 -20.91
C LEU A 71 -12.16 4.00 -20.51
N ALA A 72 -11.03 3.34 -20.25
CA ALA A 72 -10.98 1.90 -19.99
C ALA A 72 -11.61 1.50 -18.63
N GLY A 73 -11.77 2.45 -17.71
CA GLY A 73 -12.40 2.23 -16.39
C GLY A 73 -13.89 2.54 -16.33
N GLU A 74 -14.47 3.18 -17.35
CA GLU A 74 -15.85 3.71 -17.31
C GLU A 74 -16.86 2.86 -18.09
N GLN A 75 -16.43 1.77 -18.74
CA GLN A 75 -17.28 1.06 -19.69
C GLN A 75 -17.47 -0.43 -19.36
N THR A 76 -18.03 -0.70 -18.19
CA THR A 76 -18.92 -1.86 -18.03
C THR A 76 -20.32 -1.41 -18.43
N TRP A 77 -20.67 -1.56 -19.70
CA TRP A 77 -22.10 -1.57 -20.06
C TRP A 77 -22.78 -2.63 -19.17
N PRO A 78 -23.82 -2.28 -18.39
CA PRO A 78 -24.54 -3.28 -17.62
C PRO A 78 -25.03 -4.36 -18.58
N THR A 79 -24.68 -5.61 -18.28
CA THR A 79 -25.14 -6.74 -19.07
C THR A 79 -26.68 -6.74 -19.02
N ALA A 80 -27.35 -7.11 -20.12
CA ALA A 80 -28.83 -7.09 -20.18
C ALA A 80 -29.51 -7.84 -19.00
N ALA A 81 -28.81 -8.80 -18.39
CA ALA A 81 -29.24 -9.51 -17.19
C ALA A 81 -29.27 -8.63 -15.92
N GLU A 82 -28.26 -7.77 -15.71
CA GLU A 82 -28.19 -6.87 -14.54
C GLU A 82 -29.19 -5.72 -14.65
N MET A 83 -29.47 -5.28 -15.87
CA MET A 83 -30.49 -4.26 -16.14
C MET A 83 -31.90 -4.79 -15.81
N ALA A 84 -32.21 -6.02 -16.22
CA ALA A 84 -33.47 -6.68 -15.89
C ALA A 84 -33.63 -6.96 -14.38
N GLU A 85 -32.53 -7.22 -13.67
CA GLU A 85 -32.54 -7.48 -12.23
C GLU A 85 -32.66 -6.19 -11.40
N ALA A 86 -32.08 -5.08 -11.87
CA ALA A 86 -32.28 -3.75 -11.32
C ALA A 86 -33.71 -3.23 -11.57
N GLU A 87 -34.30 -3.55 -12.73
CA GLU A 87 -35.68 -3.21 -13.08
C GLU A 87 -36.68 -3.97 -12.20
N ARG A 88 -36.48 -5.28 -12.00
CA ARG A 88 -37.24 -6.09 -11.03
C ARG A 88 -37.11 -5.56 -9.59
N ASN A 89 -35.91 -5.21 -9.15
CA ASN A 89 -35.69 -4.63 -7.82
C ASN A 89 -36.30 -3.22 -7.66
N GLN A 90 -36.36 -2.42 -8.75
CA GLN A 90 -37.06 -1.14 -8.74
C GLN A 90 -38.58 -1.31 -8.69
N GLU A 91 -39.13 -2.30 -9.39
CA GLU A 91 -40.55 -2.65 -9.34
C GLU A 91 -40.96 -3.13 -7.94
N GLU A 92 -40.18 -3.99 -7.31
CA GLU A 92 -40.39 -4.43 -5.92
C GLU A 92 -40.30 -3.28 -4.89
N ARG A 93 -39.41 -2.30 -5.13
CA ARG A 93 -39.28 -1.10 -4.28
C ARG A 93 -40.40 -0.08 -4.50
N LYS A 94 -40.91 0.05 -5.73
CA LYS A 94 -42.06 0.91 -6.06
C LYS A 94 -43.35 0.38 -5.45
N LEU A 95 -43.49 -0.93 -5.34
CA LEU A 95 -44.61 -1.59 -4.63
C LEU A 95 -44.57 -1.40 -3.10
N LYS A 96 -43.49 -0.86 -2.52
CA LYS A 96 -43.29 -0.68 -1.06
C LYS A 96 -43.16 0.78 -0.60
N ARG A 97 -43.87 1.72 -1.23
CA ARG A 97 -44.05 3.06 -0.64
C ARG A 97 -45.52 3.30 -0.28
N LYS A 98 -45.88 2.96 0.96
CA LYS A 98 -47.16 3.37 1.57
C LYS A 98 -47.09 4.84 1.98
N THR A 99 -48.18 5.58 1.78
CA THR A 99 -48.37 6.94 2.29
C THR A 99 -48.71 6.88 3.78
N LEU A 100 -47.75 7.22 4.64
CA LEU A 100 -47.98 7.32 6.08
C LEU A 100 -48.71 8.64 6.43
N PRO A 101 -49.58 8.66 7.45
CA PRO A 101 -50.14 9.91 7.98
C PRO A 101 -49.04 10.84 8.48
N LYS A 102 -49.21 12.15 8.29
CA LYS A 102 -48.22 13.14 8.76
C LYS A 102 -48.11 13.09 10.29
N GLY A 103 -46.96 12.67 10.80
CA GLY A 103 -46.62 12.70 12.23
C GLY A 103 -46.32 11.36 12.91
N THR A 104 -46.28 10.23 12.18
CA THR A 104 -45.94 8.92 12.78
C THR A 104 -44.43 8.74 12.95
N SER A 105 -43.98 8.26 14.11
CA SER A 105 -42.56 7.91 14.34
C SER A 105 -42.18 6.58 13.67
N GLU A 106 -40.89 6.38 13.37
CA GLU A 106 -40.40 5.16 12.70
C GLU A 106 -40.75 3.85 13.44
N TYR A 107 -40.85 3.91 14.77
CA TYR A 107 -41.23 2.75 15.59
C TYR A 107 -42.73 2.42 15.45
N GLN A 108 -43.61 3.41 15.38
CA GLN A 108 -45.06 3.21 15.21
C GLN A 108 -45.40 2.64 13.83
N ALA A 109 -44.63 3.01 12.80
CA ALA A 109 -44.83 2.50 11.44
C ALA A 109 -44.55 0.99 11.30
N ALA A 110 -43.74 0.39 12.18
CA ALA A 110 -43.40 -1.03 12.14
C ALA A 110 -44.49 -1.97 12.69
N TRP A 111 -45.48 -1.44 13.42
CA TRP A 111 -46.57 -2.22 14.03
C TRP A 111 -47.87 -2.23 13.22
N ILE A 112 -47.99 -1.40 12.18
CA ILE A 112 -49.17 -1.37 11.31
C ILE A 112 -49.02 -2.45 10.24
N VAL A 113 -49.41 -3.67 10.60
CA VAL A 113 -49.65 -4.77 9.65
C VAL A 113 -51.15 -4.77 9.35
N GLU A 114 -51.54 -4.44 8.13
CA GLU A 114 -52.90 -4.69 7.65
C GLU A 114 -52.92 -6.07 6.98
N ASP A 115 -53.66 -7.00 7.59
CA ASP A 115 -54.09 -8.25 6.99
C ASP A 115 -54.99 -7.94 5.79
N SER A 116 -54.48 -8.17 4.58
CA SER A 116 -55.30 -8.35 3.39
C SER A 116 -54.53 -9.17 2.36
N ASP A 117 -54.78 -10.47 2.33
CA ASP A 117 -55.23 -11.12 1.09
C ASP A 117 -55.84 -12.48 1.45
N ALA A 118 -57.16 -12.51 1.32
CA ALA A 118 -57.94 -13.73 1.23
C ALA A 118 -57.72 -14.33 -0.16
N ASP A 119 -57.11 -15.51 -0.22
CA ASP A 119 -57.34 -16.46 -1.30
C ASP A 119 -57.67 -17.83 -0.70
N VAL A 120 -58.85 -18.30 -1.08
CA VAL A 120 -59.49 -19.54 -0.64
C VAL A 120 -58.91 -20.70 -1.44
N SER A 121 -58.37 -21.71 -0.76
CA SER A 121 -58.33 -23.08 -1.29
C SER A 121 -58.75 -24.06 -0.20
N GLU A 122 -59.93 -24.64 -0.39
CA GLU A 122 -60.51 -25.69 0.46
C GLU A 122 -59.65 -26.96 0.46
N SER A 123 -59.43 -27.52 1.65
CA SER A 123 -59.43 -28.96 1.89
C SER A 123 -59.74 -29.22 3.37
N GLU A 124 -60.98 -29.65 3.63
CA GLU A 124 -61.48 -30.35 4.84
C GLU A 124 -60.55 -31.54 5.17
N ASN A 125 -60.18 -31.94 6.40
CA ASN A 125 -60.86 -32.28 7.67
C ASN A 125 -59.68 -32.53 8.68
N GLU A 126 -59.76 -32.51 10.02
CA GLU A 126 -60.78 -32.85 11.02
C GLU A 126 -60.27 -32.32 12.39
N GLU A 127 -61.20 -31.84 13.22
CA GLU A 127 -61.28 -31.94 14.70
C GLU A 127 -60.08 -31.54 15.59
N ASP A 128 -60.27 -30.54 16.46
CA ASP A 128 -60.51 -30.76 17.91
C ASP A 128 -60.38 -29.46 18.76
N ASP A 129 -61.38 -29.25 19.60
CA ASP A 129 -61.57 -28.40 20.80
C ASP A 129 -60.83 -27.05 20.95
N GLY A 130 -61.47 -25.88 21.13
CA GLY A 130 -62.73 -25.63 21.82
C GLY A 130 -62.52 -25.34 23.31
N MET A 131 -62.02 -24.15 23.69
CA MET A 131 -62.29 -23.58 25.02
C MET A 131 -62.27 -22.04 25.01
N VAL A 132 -63.31 -21.51 25.64
CA VAL A 132 -63.78 -20.12 25.62
C VAL A 132 -63.67 -19.56 27.04
N LEU A 133 -63.13 -18.34 27.14
CA LEU A 133 -63.28 -17.33 28.21
C LEU A 133 -62.93 -17.71 29.67
N ASP A 134 -62.14 -16.87 30.34
CA ASP A 134 -62.72 -16.08 31.43
C ASP A 134 -61.97 -14.74 31.64
N GLU A 135 -62.77 -13.68 31.73
CA GLU A 135 -62.39 -12.35 32.21
C GLU A 135 -62.30 -12.39 33.74
N GLY A 136 -61.35 -11.64 34.32
CA GLY A 136 -61.25 -11.53 35.76
C GLY A 136 -60.39 -10.35 36.17
N GLU A 137 -60.98 -9.16 36.14
CA GLU A 137 -60.46 -7.97 36.81
C GLU A 137 -60.19 -8.26 38.29
N ASN A 138 -59.06 -7.77 38.81
CA ASN A 138 -59.01 -7.26 40.18
C ASN A 138 -57.83 -6.30 40.35
N ALA A 139 -58.17 -5.03 40.47
CA ALA A 139 -57.33 -4.03 41.10
C ALA A 139 -57.30 -4.26 42.60
N PHE A 140 -56.12 -4.35 43.22
CA PHE A 140 -55.94 -3.82 44.57
C PHE A 140 -54.51 -3.36 44.84
N ASN A 141 -54.46 -2.21 45.47
CA ASN A 141 -53.34 -1.39 45.84
C ASN A 141 -52.79 -1.88 47.20
N SER A 142 -51.47 -1.90 47.40
CA SER A 142 -50.92 -1.80 48.77
C SER A 142 -49.51 -1.21 48.79
N GLN A 143 -49.41 -0.09 49.49
CA GLN A 143 -48.22 0.69 49.83
C GLN A 143 -47.14 -0.04 50.63
N GLY A 144 -45.90 0.45 50.48
CA GLY A 144 -44.78 0.35 51.43
C GLY A 144 -43.53 0.97 50.79
N ARG A 145 -43.34 2.30 50.81
CA ARG A 145 -42.65 3.15 51.81
C ARG A 145 -41.12 2.93 51.90
N MET A 146 -40.39 3.99 51.50
CA MET A 146 -39.07 4.53 51.92
C MET A 146 -37.90 3.57 52.18
N ASP A 147 -36.74 3.80 51.54
CA ASP A 147 -35.77 4.76 52.08
C ASP A 147 -34.75 5.23 51.04
N GLU A 148 -34.32 6.47 51.25
CA GLU A 148 -33.46 7.33 50.45
C GLU A 148 -32.13 7.48 51.19
N PHE A 149 -31.00 7.26 50.51
CA PHE A 149 -29.67 7.74 50.95
C PHE A 149 -28.78 8.01 49.72
N GLU A 150 -28.80 9.28 49.31
CA GLU A 150 -27.65 10.09 48.83
C GLU A 150 -26.56 10.15 49.93
N LEU A 151 -25.25 10.35 49.77
CA LEU A 151 -24.29 10.78 48.74
C LEU A 151 -22.90 10.40 49.33
N ASP A 152 -21.87 10.14 48.51
CA ASP A 152 -20.61 10.88 48.67
C ASP A 152 -19.80 10.90 47.36
N ASP A 153 -19.28 12.09 47.08
CA ASP A 153 -18.67 12.59 45.86
C ASP A 153 -17.17 12.75 46.12
N ASP A 154 -16.34 11.88 45.52
CA ASP A 154 -14.88 12.06 45.52
C ASP A 154 -14.41 12.38 44.09
N GLN A 155 -14.44 13.69 43.85
CA GLN A 155 -14.01 14.42 42.68
C GLN A 155 -12.46 14.41 42.59
N ALA A 156 -11.91 13.47 41.84
CA ALA A 156 -10.50 13.50 41.41
C ALA A 156 -10.41 13.90 39.94
N SER A 157 -10.12 15.18 39.71
CA SER A 157 -9.79 15.77 38.42
C SER A 157 -8.50 15.17 37.85
N LEU A 158 -8.62 14.36 36.79
CA LEU A 158 -7.53 14.06 35.87
C LEU A 158 -7.90 14.58 34.49
N ALA A 159 -7.05 15.48 33.99
CA ALA A 159 -7.24 16.26 32.79
C ALA A 159 -7.52 15.38 31.56
N LEU A 160 -8.63 15.68 30.89
CA LEU A 160 -8.99 15.23 29.56
C LEU A 160 -7.95 15.77 28.56
N VAL A 161 -7.14 14.88 27.99
CA VAL A 161 -6.47 15.16 26.71
C VAL A 161 -7.45 14.73 25.63
N SER A 162 -8.05 15.72 24.99
CA SER A 162 -8.93 15.55 23.83
C SER A 162 -8.08 15.09 22.64
N ASP A 163 -8.25 13.85 22.23
CA ASP A 163 -7.66 13.31 20.99
C ASP A 163 -8.59 13.69 19.82
N GLU A 164 -8.49 14.93 19.35
CA GLU A 164 -9.08 15.35 18.07
C GLU A 164 -8.22 14.77 16.93
N GLU A 165 -8.52 13.55 16.47
CA GLU A 165 -8.12 13.14 15.12
C GLU A 165 -9.07 13.78 14.10
N THR A 166 -8.93 15.10 13.91
CA THR A 166 -9.45 15.76 12.72
C THR A 166 -8.79 15.16 11.49
N GLU A 167 -9.61 14.73 10.54
CA GLU A 167 -9.23 14.49 9.16
C GLU A 167 -8.61 15.77 8.58
N THR A 168 -7.29 15.94 8.73
CA THR A 168 -6.53 16.96 8.00
C THR A 168 -6.37 16.49 6.56
N HIS A 169 -7.37 16.81 5.76
CA HIS A 169 -7.22 16.94 4.33
C HIS A 169 -6.19 18.05 4.08
N SER A 170 -5.08 17.71 3.42
CA SER A 170 -4.14 18.62 2.75
C SER A 170 -3.64 19.85 3.54
N MET A 171 -2.61 19.67 4.37
CA MET A 171 -1.55 20.67 4.44
C MET A 171 -0.30 20.05 3.82
N MET A 172 -0.05 20.43 2.57
CA MET A 172 1.28 20.37 1.98
C MET A 172 2.12 21.37 2.80
N MET A 173 2.90 20.87 3.76
CA MET A 173 3.95 21.67 4.36
C MET A 173 5.19 21.41 3.51
N ASP A 174 5.34 22.19 2.46
CA ASP A 174 6.58 22.32 1.72
C ASP A 174 7.70 22.62 2.73
N GLY A 175 8.84 21.95 2.54
CA GLY A 175 9.94 21.97 3.48
C GLY A 175 10.45 23.38 3.74
N GLU A 176 10.42 23.79 5.00
CA GLU A 176 11.33 24.78 5.58
C GLU A 176 11.25 24.67 7.11
N ASN A 177 12.28 24.02 7.69
CA ASN A 177 12.68 24.05 9.10
C ASN A 177 11.62 23.69 10.17
N LEU A 178 11.30 22.40 10.32
CA LEU A 178 10.79 21.90 11.61
C LEU A 178 11.81 22.24 12.71
N THR A 179 11.32 22.70 13.86
CA THR A 179 12.20 22.96 15.02
C THR A 179 12.79 21.63 15.52
N ARG A 180 14.02 21.65 16.05
CA ARG A 180 14.68 20.43 16.57
C ARG A 180 13.83 19.69 17.59
N GLU A 181 13.08 20.43 18.41
CA GLU A 181 12.19 19.90 19.44
C GLU A 181 11.02 19.09 18.82
N GLN A 182 10.40 19.59 17.75
CA GLN A 182 9.34 18.87 17.03
C GLN A 182 9.85 17.58 16.38
N MET A 183 11.06 17.61 15.82
CA MET A 183 11.69 16.40 15.28
C MET A 183 12.00 15.37 16.37
N GLU A 184 12.47 15.81 17.53
CA GLU A 184 12.71 14.92 18.67
C GLU A 184 11.42 14.29 19.22
N GLU A 185 10.33 15.06 19.27
CA GLU A 185 9.01 14.56 19.65
C GLU A 185 8.45 13.58 18.63
N GLU A 186 8.60 13.83 17.33
CA GLU A 186 8.23 12.87 16.30
C GLU A 186 9.05 11.59 16.41
N ILE A 187 10.36 11.70 16.65
CA ILE A 187 11.23 10.53 16.87
C ILE A 187 10.81 9.76 18.12
N ARG A 188 10.44 10.46 19.21
CA ARG A 188 9.94 9.82 20.44
C ARG A 188 8.63 9.10 20.16
N LYS A 189 7.69 9.73 19.48
CA LYS A 189 6.40 9.14 19.08
C LYS A 189 6.59 7.93 18.16
N ILE A 190 7.56 7.97 17.24
CA ILE A 190 7.88 6.82 16.37
C ILE A 190 8.50 5.67 17.18
N LYS A 191 9.34 5.97 18.18
CA LYS A 191 9.91 4.95 19.07
C LYS A 191 8.84 4.31 19.97
N GLU A 192 7.96 5.11 20.55
CA GLU A 192 6.81 4.63 21.33
C GLU A 192 5.90 3.76 20.45
N ALA A 193 5.54 4.23 19.26
CA ALA A 193 4.74 3.45 18.31
C ALA A 193 5.43 2.15 17.84
N HIS A 194 6.77 2.11 17.82
CA HIS A 194 7.51 0.89 17.52
C HIS A 194 7.45 -0.10 18.69
N ALA A 195 7.60 0.38 19.93
CA ALA A 195 7.47 -0.45 21.12
C ALA A 195 6.04 -0.99 21.27
N GLU A 196 5.03 -0.15 21.05
CA GLU A 196 3.62 -0.55 21.05
C GLU A 196 3.31 -1.59 19.97
N ASP A 197 3.89 -1.49 18.77
CA ASP A 197 3.69 -2.49 17.71
C ASP A 197 4.38 -3.83 18.02
N GLU A 198 5.49 -3.80 18.77
CA GLU A 198 6.16 -5.01 19.27
C GLU A 198 5.33 -5.71 20.36
N GLU A 199 4.68 -4.95 21.25
CA GLU A 199 3.83 -5.48 22.32
C GLU A 199 2.43 -5.89 21.82
N PHE A 200 1.82 -5.08 20.95
CA PHE A 200 0.45 -5.20 20.45
C PHE A 200 0.39 -5.06 18.92
N PRO A 201 0.74 -6.12 18.17
CA PRO A 201 0.88 -6.03 16.72
C PRO A 201 -0.47 -5.77 16.02
N ASP A 202 -0.53 -4.70 15.24
CA ASP A 202 -1.69 -4.28 14.43
C ASP A 202 -3.01 -4.02 15.21
N GLU A 203 -2.97 -3.85 16.53
CA GLU A 203 -4.15 -3.48 17.31
C GLU A 203 -4.52 -2.00 17.03
N VAL A 204 -5.81 -1.76 16.78
CA VAL A 204 -6.34 -0.43 16.47
C VAL A 204 -7.68 -0.25 17.17
N ASP A 205 -7.81 0.83 17.91
CA ASP A 205 -9.06 1.16 18.60
C ASP A 205 -10.11 1.72 17.63
N THR A 206 -11.37 1.42 17.91
CA THR A 206 -12.51 1.99 17.18
C THR A 206 -12.80 3.40 17.68
N PRO A 207 -12.79 4.44 16.83
CA PRO A 207 -13.11 5.78 17.28
C PRO A 207 -14.59 5.86 17.68
N LEU A 208 -14.86 6.78 18.61
CA LEU A 208 -16.21 7.05 19.10
C LEU A 208 -17.01 7.90 18.11
N ASP A 209 -16.35 8.85 17.42
CA ASP A 209 -17.03 9.86 16.60
C ASP A 209 -17.50 9.33 15.25
N VAL A 210 -16.72 8.44 14.65
CA VAL A 210 -16.97 7.90 13.29
C VAL A 210 -17.45 6.46 13.39
N PRO A 211 -18.63 6.11 12.79
CA PRO A 211 -19.08 4.73 12.72
C PRO A 211 -18.03 3.81 12.11
N ALA A 212 -17.79 2.67 12.75
CA ALA A 212 -16.72 1.75 12.36
C ALA A 212 -16.90 1.24 10.92
N ARG A 213 -18.14 1.09 10.45
CA ARG A 213 -18.43 0.72 9.05
C ARG A 213 -17.87 1.73 8.03
N LYS A 214 -17.87 3.02 8.35
CA LYS A 214 -17.38 4.08 7.45
C LYS A 214 -15.86 4.10 7.47
N ARG A 215 -15.26 4.12 8.67
CA ARG A 215 -13.81 4.11 8.84
C ARG A 215 -13.17 2.89 8.17
N PHE A 216 -13.78 1.72 8.33
CA PHE A 216 -13.26 0.46 7.81
C PHE A 216 -13.99 -0.05 6.56
N ALA A 217 -14.64 0.82 5.79
CA ALA A 217 -15.39 0.43 4.59
C ALA A 217 -14.54 -0.31 3.54
N LYS A 218 -13.25 0.04 3.44
CA LYS A 218 -12.28 -0.57 2.51
C LYS A 218 -11.66 -1.88 3.02
N TYR A 219 -12.05 -2.32 4.21
CA TYR A 219 -11.52 -3.53 4.83
C TYR A 219 -12.49 -4.68 4.68
N ARG A 220 -11.94 -5.90 4.60
CA ARG A 220 -12.71 -7.14 4.57
C ARG A 220 -12.19 -8.16 5.57
N GLY A 221 -13.10 -8.96 6.10
CA GLY A 221 -12.76 -10.13 6.89
C GLY A 221 -12.30 -11.27 5.99
N LEU A 222 -11.22 -11.95 6.37
CA LEU A 222 -10.79 -13.19 5.73
C LEU A 222 -10.88 -14.33 6.74
N LYS A 223 -11.45 -15.46 6.33
CA LYS A 223 -11.54 -16.67 7.17
C LYS A 223 -10.15 -17.24 7.50
N SER A 224 -9.25 -17.24 6.52
CA SER A 224 -7.88 -17.72 6.70
C SER A 224 -6.95 -16.98 5.77
N PHE A 225 -5.92 -16.36 6.33
CA PHE A 225 -4.96 -15.58 5.56
C PHE A 225 -4.21 -16.41 4.51
N ARG A 226 -4.06 -17.73 4.68
CA ARG A 226 -3.37 -18.57 3.70
C ARG A 226 -4.29 -19.01 2.57
N THR A 227 -5.46 -19.55 2.91
CA THR A 227 -6.31 -20.27 1.96
C THR A 227 -7.35 -19.41 1.24
N SER A 228 -7.76 -18.27 1.79
CA SER A 228 -8.75 -17.41 1.12
C SER A 228 -8.14 -16.73 -0.10
N SER A 229 -8.81 -16.75 -1.25
CA SER A 229 -8.36 -16.03 -2.44
C SER A 229 -8.44 -14.50 -2.24
N TRP A 230 -7.57 -13.78 -2.94
CA TRP A 230 -7.63 -12.33 -3.09
C TRP A 230 -7.30 -12.00 -4.54
N ASP A 231 -8.18 -11.29 -5.23
CA ASP A 231 -7.95 -10.94 -6.63
C ASP A 231 -6.91 -9.80 -6.77
N PRO A 232 -5.78 -10.03 -7.47
CA PRO A 232 -4.77 -9.00 -7.73
C PRO A 232 -5.24 -7.83 -8.59
N LYS A 233 -6.39 -7.90 -9.26
CA LYS A 233 -6.89 -6.80 -10.10
C LYS A 233 -8.09 -6.06 -9.50
N GLU A 234 -8.46 -6.40 -8.26
CA GLU A 234 -9.53 -5.75 -7.52
C GLU A 234 -9.07 -4.38 -6.95
N SER A 235 -9.85 -3.32 -7.18
CA SER A 235 -9.66 -1.98 -6.60
C SER A 235 -8.28 -1.34 -6.84
N LEU A 236 -7.78 -1.43 -8.08
CA LEU A 236 -6.48 -0.86 -8.45
C LEU A 236 -6.47 0.68 -8.38
N PRO A 237 -5.39 1.29 -7.86
CA PRO A 237 -5.16 2.73 -7.97
C PRO A 237 -4.98 3.17 -9.43
N GLN A 238 -5.22 4.45 -9.72
CA GLN A 238 -5.02 4.99 -11.07
C GLN A 238 -3.55 4.88 -11.53
N GLU A 239 -2.62 4.94 -10.58
CA GLU A 239 -1.19 4.81 -10.82
C GLU A 239 -0.82 3.43 -11.39
N TYR A 240 -1.60 2.39 -11.09
CA TYR A 240 -1.39 1.06 -11.66
C TYR A 240 -1.69 0.98 -13.17
N ALA A 241 -2.41 1.95 -13.75
CA ALA A 241 -2.57 2.03 -15.20
C ALA A 241 -1.31 2.60 -15.91
N ARG A 242 -0.46 3.31 -15.16
CA ARG A 242 0.77 3.95 -15.68
C ARG A 242 1.98 3.02 -15.69
N ILE A 243 1.91 1.89 -14.99
CA ILE A 243 3.01 0.95 -14.88
C ILE A 243 2.97 -0.11 -15.98
N PHE A 244 4.11 -0.71 -16.25
CA PHE A 244 4.23 -1.86 -17.14
C PHE A 244 4.22 -3.17 -16.35
N ALA A 245 3.46 -4.15 -16.84
CA ALA A 245 3.43 -5.50 -16.33
C ALA A 245 4.10 -6.46 -17.32
N PHE A 246 4.72 -7.52 -16.81
CA PHE A 246 5.26 -8.61 -17.61
C PHE A 246 4.41 -9.86 -17.40
N ASP A 247 4.09 -10.58 -18.48
CA ASP A 247 3.42 -11.87 -18.36
C ASP A 247 4.32 -12.91 -17.68
N ASN A 248 5.60 -12.92 -18.05
CA ASN A 248 6.59 -13.80 -17.44
C ASN A 248 7.96 -13.13 -17.40
N PHE A 249 8.28 -12.55 -16.24
CA PHE A 249 9.52 -11.81 -16.03
C PHE A 249 10.79 -12.63 -16.34
N ASN A 250 10.87 -13.86 -15.84
CA ASN A 250 12.06 -14.71 -16.00
C ASN A 250 12.35 -15.05 -17.47
N ARG A 251 11.31 -15.24 -18.28
CA ARG A 251 11.47 -15.51 -19.72
C ARG A 251 11.96 -14.27 -20.45
N THR A 252 11.36 -13.11 -20.16
CA THR A 252 11.75 -11.82 -20.74
C THR A 252 13.19 -11.48 -20.38
N GLN A 253 13.59 -11.66 -19.11
CA GLN A 253 14.96 -11.42 -18.66
C GLN A 253 15.97 -12.25 -19.45
N LYS A 254 15.74 -13.56 -19.63
CA LYS A 254 16.64 -14.42 -20.40
C LYS A 254 16.78 -13.96 -21.86
N HIS A 255 15.67 -13.55 -22.46
CA HIS A 255 15.64 -13.04 -23.83
C HIS A 255 16.37 -11.69 -23.97
N VAL A 256 16.18 -10.77 -23.03
CA VAL A 256 16.87 -9.47 -23.04
C VAL A 256 18.37 -9.66 -22.86
N LEU A 257 18.79 -10.55 -21.96
CA LEU A 257 20.21 -10.87 -21.74
C LEU A 257 20.85 -11.57 -22.95
N SER A 258 20.13 -12.47 -23.63
CA SER A 258 20.66 -13.10 -24.85
C SER A 258 20.82 -12.07 -25.97
N ARG A 259 19.82 -11.21 -26.16
CA ARG A 259 19.87 -10.15 -27.17
C ARG A 259 20.98 -9.13 -26.89
N ALA A 260 21.22 -8.79 -25.62
CA ALA A 260 22.33 -7.91 -25.24
C ALA A 260 23.69 -8.50 -25.65
N ARG A 261 23.89 -9.81 -25.46
CA ARG A 261 25.12 -10.52 -25.88
C ARG A 261 25.25 -10.60 -27.40
N GLU A 262 24.16 -10.81 -28.12
CA GLU A 262 24.16 -10.80 -29.58
C GLU A 262 24.51 -9.41 -30.12
N MET A 263 23.98 -8.34 -29.50
CA MET A 263 24.33 -6.97 -29.86
C MET A 263 25.81 -6.66 -29.63
N GLU A 264 26.41 -7.15 -28.54
CA GLU A 264 27.86 -6.99 -28.30
C GLU A 264 28.73 -7.62 -29.38
N GLN A 265 28.25 -8.65 -30.08
CA GLN A 265 28.98 -9.31 -31.17
C GLN A 265 28.85 -8.54 -32.50
N ASN A 266 27.84 -7.68 -32.65
CA ASN A 266 27.65 -6.87 -33.85
C ASN A 266 28.54 -5.62 -33.79
N ILE A 267 29.68 -5.68 -34.49
CA ILE A 267 30.71 -4.64 -34.47
C ILE A 267 30.24 -3.34 -35.14
N ASP A 268 29.36 -3.42 -36.14
CA ASP A 268 28.97 -2.26 -36.96
C ASP A 268 28.13 -1.20 -36.20
N GLU A 269 27.42 -1.61 -35.15
CA GLU A 269 26.53 -0.74 -34.36
C GLU A 269 27.03 -0.51 -32.92
N CYS A 270 28.15 -1.14 -32.54
CA CYS A 270 28.63 -1.17 -31.16
C CYS A 270 30.07 -0.69 -31.04
N ILE A 271 30.32 0.09 -29.99
CA ILE A 271 31.68 0.50 -29.62
C ILE A 271 32.30 -0.59 -28.73
N PRO A 272 33.51 -1.09 -29.08
CA PRO A 272 34.19 -2.10 -28.30
C PRO A 272 34.70 -1.52 -26.97
N ALA A 273 34.77 -2.38 -25.96
CA ALA A 273 35.26 -2.02 -24.64
C ALA A 273 36.73 -1.52 -24.71
N GLY A 274 37.04 -0.47 -23.95
CA GLY A 274 38.37 0.15 -23.92
C GLY A 274 38.59 1.26 -24.94
N SER A 275 37.58 1.62 -25.74
CA SER A 275 37.66 2.75 -26.67
C SER A 275 37.41 4.08 -25.97
N TYR A 276 38.15 5.13 -26.36
CA TYR A 276 37.86 6.50 -25.95
C TYR A 276 36.77 7.08 -26.87
N ALA A 277 35.64 7.49 -26.29
CA ALA A 277 34.48 7.94 -27.06
C ALA A 277 33.85 9.20 -26.45
N ARG A 278 33.35 10.08 -27.33
CA ARG A 278 32.54 11.24 -26.99
C ARG A 278 31.07 10.93 -27.28
N LEU A 279 30.25 11.00 -26.23
CA LEU A 279 28.82 10.70 -26.27
C LEU A 279 28.02 11.99 -26.39
N HIS A 280 27.17 12.11 -27.40
CA HIS A 280 26.21 13.20 -27.54
C HIS A 280 24.84 12.71 -27.08
N ILE A 281 24.31 13.32 -26.02
CA ILE A 281 23.03 12.97 -25.41
C ILE A 281 21.97 13.95 -25.89
N ARG A 282 20.79 13.42 -26.23
CA ARG A 282 19.65 14.18 -26.72
C ARG A 282 18.78 14.67 -25.55
N GLU A 283 18.27 15.90 -25.65
CA GLU A 283 17.19 16.44 -24.80
C GLU A 283 17.47 16.40 -23.28
N VAL A 284 18.68 16.81 -22.85
CA VAL A 284 19.00 16.97 -21.43
C VAL A 284 18.42 18.29 -20.88
N PRO A 285 17.61 18.27 -19.80
CA PRO A 285 17.12 19.50 -19.18
C PRO A 285 18.26 20.41 -18.70
N ILE A 286 18.12 21.72 -18.90
CA ILE A 286 19.17 22.71 -18.59
C ILE A 286 19.56 22.68 -17.10
N GLY A 287 18.57 22.50 -16.20
CA GLY A 287 18.83 22.38 -14.77
C GLY A 287 19.70 21.18 -14.41
N VAL A 288 19.50 20.06 -15.11
CA VAL A 288 20.27 18.82 -14.91
C VAL A 288 21.70 19.00 -15.43
N ALA A 289 21.85 19.58 -16.61
CA ALA A 289 23.17 19.83 -17.22
C ALA A 289 24.05 20.75 -16.36
N ASN A 290 23.48 21.83 -15.81
CA ASN A 290 24.21 22.75 -14.93
C ASN A 290 24.69 22.07 -13.64
N LYS A 291 23.84 21.23 -13.03
CA LYS A 291 24.21 20.46 -11.84
C LYS A 291 25.31 19.44 -12.15
N LEU A 292 25.19 18.70 -13.26
CA LEU A 292 26.22 17.76 -13.70
C LEU A 292 27.58 18.44 -13.92
N ASN A 293 27.61 19.64 -14.52
CA ASN A 293 28.85 20.37 -14.75
C ASN A 293 29.55 20.75 -13.43
N ARG A 294 28.77 21.15 -12.41
CA ARG A 294 29.29 21.42 -11.06
C ARG A 294 29.85 20.14 -10.43
N VAL A 295 29.07 19.07 -10.44
CA VAL A 295 29.43 17.78 -9.85
C VAL A 295 30.65 17.16 -10.55
N THR A 296 30.82 17.34 -11.86
CA THR A 296 31.97 16.81 -12.62
C THR A 296 33.32 17.32 -12.08
N THR A 297 33.33 18.47 -11.41
CA THR A 297 34.56 19.02 -10.80
C THR A 297 34.95 18.28 -9.51
N THR A 298 33.98 17.73 -8.77
CA THR A 298 34.17 17.15 -7.44
C THR A 298 33.99 15.63 -7.39
N MET A 299 33.15 15.06 -8.27
CA MET A 299 32.80 13.64 -8.30
C MET A 299 32.79 13.08 -9.73
N PRO A 300 33.14 11.79 -9.91
CA PRO A 300 33.08 11.16 -11.21
C PRO A 300 31.63 10.95 -11.66
N VAL A 301 31.32 11.37 -12.89
CA VAL A 301 30.04 11.07 -13.54
C VAL A 301 30.17 9.74 -14.27
N THR A 302 29.26 8.80 -13.98
CA THR A 302 29.22 7.50 -14.64
C THR A 302 27.98 7.40 -15.53
N LEU A 303 28.18 6.83 -16.71
CA LEU A 303 27.13 6.57 -17.69
C LEU A 303 27.05 5.07 -17.93
N CYS A 304 25.84 4.52 -17.86
CA CYS A 304 25.56 3.10 -18.08
C CYS A 304 24.59 2.93 -19.25
N GLY A 305 24.86 1.98 -20.13
CA GLY A 305 23.90 1.56 -21.16
C GLY A 305 22.77 0.75 -20.54
N LEU A 306 21.53 1.04 -20.92
CA LEU A 306 20.36 0.36 -20.42
C LEU A 306 19.96 -0.81 -21.31
N MET A 307 19.41 -1.84 -20.69
CA MET A 307 18.82 -2.96 -21.39
C MET A 307 17.39 -2.65 -21.83
N GLN A 308 16.86 -3.49 -22.73
CA GLN A 308 15.51 -3.31 -23.25
C GLN A 308 14.49 -3.28 -22.11
N HIS A 309 13.61 -2.29 -22.13
CA HIS A 309 12.53 -2.09 -21.15
C HIS A 309 12.98 -1.62 -19.76
N GLU A 310 14.25 -1.29 -19.51
CA GLU A 310 14.68 -0.79 -18.19
C GLU A 310 14.26 0.65 -17.89
N SER A 311 13.92 1.45 -18.91
CA SER A 311 13.39 2.81 -18.73
C SER A 311 11.97 2.83 -18.19
N LYS A 312 11.23 1.74 -18.37
CA LYS A 312 9.82 1.61 -18.01
C LYS A 312 9.66 1.44 -16.50
N ILE A 313 8.61 2.01 -15.93
CA ILE A 313 8.28 1.87 -14.51
C ILE A 313 7.44 0.62 -14.25
N SER A 314 7.75 -0.09 -13.16
CA SER A 314 6.92 -1.16 -12.62
C SER A 314 6.97 -1.20 -11.09
N VAL A 315 6.38 -2.22 -10.49
CA VAL A 315 6.45 -2.49 -9.04
C VAL A 315 7.61 -3.45 -8.79
N LEU A 316 8.64 -2.96 -8.10
CA LEU A 316 9.85 -3.71 -7.77
C LEU A 316 9.73 -4.25 -6.35
N HIS A 317 10.15 -5.50 -6.16
CA HIS A 317 10.23 -6.16 -4.86
C HIS A 317 11.68 -6.45 -4.47
N PHE A 318 12.08 -5.88 -3.34
CA PHE A 318 13.42 -6.02 -2.79
C PHE A 318 13.40 -6.85 -1.52
N SER A 319 14.34 -7.78 -1.38
CA SER A 319 14.63 -8.40 -0.08
C SER A 319 15.52 -7.45 0.71
N LEU A 320 15.04 -6.93 1.85
CA LEU A 320 15.76 -5.98 2.69
C LEU A 320 16.04 -6.57 4.07
N LYS A 321 17.23 -6.29 4.57
CA LYS A 321 17.63 -6.49 5.96
C LYS A 321 18.08 -5.15 6.53
N LYS A 322 17.56 -4.79 7.70
CA LYS A 322 18.00 -3.60 8.45
C LYS A 322 19.50 -3.74 8.77
N HIS A 323 20.26 -2.67 8.58
CA HIS A 323 21.69 -2.67 8.86
C HIS A 323 21.94 -2.61 10.37
N ASP A 324 22.89 -3.38 10.88
CA ASP A 324 23.12 -3.54 12.32
C ASP A 324 23.57 -2.22 12.99
N SER A 325 24.24 -1.32 12.25
CA SER A 325 24.62 0.01 12.78
C SER A 325 23.45 1.00 12.88
N TYR A 326 22.31 0.70 12.25
CA TYR A 326 21.16 1.60 12.26
C TYR A 326 20.15 1.15 13.31
N THR A 327 20.15 1.78 14.48
CA THR A 327 19.26 1.39 15.58
C THR A 327 17.85 1.97 15.44
N ALA A 328 17.73 3.17 14.86
CA ALA A 328 16.45 3.88 14.78
C ALA A 328 15.37 3.07 14.04
N PRO A 329 14.09 3.20 14.44
CA PRO A 329 12.98 2.56 13.75
C PRO A 329 12.80 3.15 12.35
N ILE A 330 12.43 2.29 11.39
CA ILE A 330 12.14 2.70 10.00
C ILE A 330 10.68 2.35 9.74
N LYS A 331 9.86 3.38 9.50
CA LYS A 331 8.43 3.22 9.29
C LYS A 331 8.15 2.90 7.83
N ALA A 332 7.13 2.09 7.58
CA ALA A 332 6.64 1.88 6.22
C ALA A 332 6.12 3.20 5.63
N LYS A 333 6.38 3.41 4.33
CA LYS A 333 6.08 4.63 3.56
C LYS A 333 6.91 5.86 3.93
N GLU A 334 7.94 5.70 4.74
CA GLU A 334 8.95 6.75 4.95
C GLU A 334 9.82 6.90 3.70
N GLU A 335 10.28 8.11 3.41
CA GLU A 335 11.09 8.39 2.23
C GLU A 335 12.53 7.91 2.42
N MET A 336 13.03 7.13 1.46
CA MET A 336 14.39 6.62 1.48
C MET A 336 14.99 6.66 0.08
N ILE A 337 16.31 6.82 0.03
CA ILE A 337 17.09 6.71 -1.20
C ILE A 337 17.44 5.24 -1.41
N PHE A 338 17.11 4.72 -2.57
CA PHE A 338 17.46 3.38 -3.01
C PHE A 338 18.57 3.46 -4.05
N ASN A 339 19.72 2.87 -3.73
CA ASN A 339 20.83 2.65 -4.64
C ASN A 339 20.76 1.21 -5.15
N LEU A 340 20.26 1.03 -6.36
CA LEU A 340 20.07 -0.25 -7.02
C LEU A 340 21.09 -0.41 -8.15
N GLY A 341 22.18 -1.15 -7.89
CA GLY A 341 23.28 -1.26 -8.84
C GLY A 341 23.86 0.12 -9.20
N PHE A 342 23.56 0.61 -10.40
CA PHE A 342 23.96 1.94 -10.87
C PHE A 342 22.87 3.01 -10.75
N ARG A 343 21.61 2.63 -10.51
CA ARG A 343 20.49 3.57 -10.41
C ARG A 343 20.33 4.05 -8.97
N GLN A 344 20.12 5.35 -8.80
CA GLN A 344 19.76 5.95 -7.52
C GLN A 344 18.40 6.62 -7.66
N PHE A 345 17.45 6.26 -6.80
CA PHE A 345 16.13 6.87 -6.81
C PHE A 345 15.55 7.04 -5.41
N VAL A 346 14.65 8.00 -5.24
CA VAL A 346 13.91 8.20 -3.98
C VAL A 346 12.57 7.50 -4.05
N ALA A 347 12.23 6.72 -3.02
CA ALA A 347 10.95 6.05 -2.95
C ALA A 347 10.47 5.86 -1.52
N ARG A 348 9.15 5.66 -1.38
CA ARG A 348 8.46 5.36 -0.10
C ARG A 348 8.03 3.89 -0.08
N PRO A 349 8.83 2.97 0.49
CA PRO A 349 8.57 1.53 0.41
C PRO A 349 7.47 1.08 1.35
N ILE A 350 6.80 0.01 0.95
CA ILE A 350 5.97 -0.79 1.84
C ILE A 350 6.71 -2.05 2.21
N PHE A 351 6.87 -2.29 3.50
CA PHE A 351 7.45 -3.51 4.03
C PHE A 351 6.38 -4.60 4.15
N SER A 352 6.79 -5.83 3.84
CA SER A 352 5.94 -7.00 3.93
C SER A 352 6.74 -8.20 4.42
N SER A 353 6.06 -9.13 5.09
CA SER A 353 6.65 -10.39 5.51
C SER A 353 7.10 -11.22 4.31
N ASP A 354 8.18 -11.98 4.43
CA ASP A 354 8.60 -12.94 3.39
C ASP A 354 8.01 -14.33 3.64
N SER A 355 6.73 -14.53 3.30
CA SER A 355 6.10 -15.85 3.36
C SER A 355 6.16 -16.56 2.01
N PHE A 356 7.04 -17.55 1.86
CA PHE A 356 7.22 -18.28 0.59
C PHE A 356 5.98 -19.03 0.09
N ASN A 357 5.11 -19.49 0.99
CA ASN A 357 3.97 -20.37 0.66
C ASN A 357 2.61 -19.65 0.59
N ALA A 358 2.61 -18.33 0.38
CA ALA A 358 1.37 -17.55 0.34
C ALA A 358 1.37 -16.52 -0.78
N ASP A 359 0.26 -16.43 -1.51
CA ASP A 359 0.06 -15.39 -2.53
C ASP A 359 -0.12 -14.00 -1.91
N LYS A 360 -0.56 -13.97 -0.65
CA LYS A 360 -0.83 -12.76 0.12
C LYS A 360 0.26 -12.57 1.14
N GLN A 361 0.77 -11.35 1.23
CA GLN A 361 1.84 -10.98 2.16
C GLN A 361 1.32 -9.98 3.18
N LYS A 362 1.66 -10.20 4.45
CA LYS A 362 1.26 -9.30 5.52
C LYS A 362 2.12 -8.04 5.45
N MET A 363 1.50 -6.87 5.43
CA MET A 363 2.21 -5.60 5.56
C MET A 363 2.79 -5.47 6.97
N GLU A 364 4.02 -4.98 7.07
CA GLU A 364 4.68 -4.66 8.33
C GLU A 364 4.71 -3.13 8.48
N ARG A 365 4.36 -2.62 9.66
CA ARG A 365 4.37 -1.16 9.93
C ARG A 365 5.79 -0.62 10.04
N PHE A 366 6.71 -1.45 10.54
CA PHE A 366 8.11 -1.12 10.72
C PHE A 366 9.00 -2.21 10.14
N LEU A 367 10.22 -1.83 9.76
CA LEU A 367 11.27 -2.78 9.43
C LEU A 367 11.91 -3.30 10.73
N HIS A 368 11.59 -4.53 11.13
CA HIS A 368 12.20 -5.10 12.33
C HIS A 368 13.66 -5.53 12.07
N PRO A 369 14.53 -5.40 13.08
CA PRO A 369 15.92 -5.86 13.00
C PRO A 369 16.02 -7.38 12.92
N GLY A 370 17.12 -7.90 12.35
CA GLY A 370 17.46 -9.33 12.36
C GLY A 370 16.68 -10.22 11.38
N ARG A 371 15.56 -9.75 10.81
CA ARG A 371 14.79 -10.49 9.80
C ARG A 371 14.94 -9.89 8.40
N PHE A 372 14.72 -10.71 7.38
CA PHE A 372 14.51 -10.24 6.02
C PHE A 372 13.04 -9.90 5.82
N SER A 373 12.77 -8.67 5.39
CA SER A 373 11.44 -8.22 4.97
C SER A 373 11.49 -7.82 3.50
N VAL A 374 10.35 -7.91 2.81
CA VAL A 374 10.27 -7.51 1.40
C VAL A 374 9.75 -6.07 1.30
N ALA A 375 10.54 -5.19 0.70
CA ALA A 375 10.12 -3.84 0.35
C ALA A 375 9.55 -3.79 -1.08
N SER A 376 8.40 -3.14 -1.23
CA SER A 376 7.77 -2.92 -2.53
C SER A 376 7.65 -1.43 -2.83
N VAL A 377 8.08 -1.02 -4.02
CA VAL A 377 8.09 0.37 -4.49
C VAL A 377 7.80 0.44 -5.98
N TYR A 378 7.35 1.61 -6.44
CA TYR A 378 7.42 1.95 -7.86
C TYR A 378 8.84 2.38 -8.20
N ALA A 379 9.44 1.75 -9.19
CA ALA A 379 10.81 2.02 -9.64
C ALA A 379 10.94 1.70 -11.13
N PRO A 380 11.94 2.28 -11.83
CA PRO A 380 12.31 1.81 -13.16
C PRO A 380 12.71 0.33 -13.09
N ILE A 381 12.31 -0.43 -14.11
CA ILE A 381 12.61 -1.85 -14.21
C ILE A 381 14.13 -2.04 -14.28
N SER A 382 14.64 -3.02 -13.54
CA SER A 382 16.05 -3.41 -13.61
C SER A 382 16.13 -4.92 -13.53
N PHE A 383 17.02 -5.54 -14.30
CA PHE A 383 17.09 -7.00 -14.32
C PHE A 383 17.98 -7.55 -13.19
N PRO A 384 17.49 -8.48 -12.34
CA PRO A 384 18.31 -9.15 -11.32
C PRO A 384 19.51 -9.90 -11.93
N PRO A 385 20.55 -10.23 -11.14
CA PRO A 385 20.73 -9.94 -9.72
C PRO A 385 21.35 -8.56 -9.50
N LEU A 386 20.69 -7.71 -8.71
CA LEU A 386 21.20 -6.38 -8.35
C LEU A 386 21.20 -6.21 -6.83
N PRO A 387 22.35 -5.90 -6.22
CA PRO A 387 22.38 -5.51 -4.81
C PRO A 387 21.72 -4.15 -4.64
N LEU A 388 21.12 -3.96 -3.48
CA LEU A 388 20.42 -2.75 -3.09
C LEU A 388 21.00 -2.22 -1.77
N ILE A 389 21.25 -0.92 -1.73
CA ILE A 389 21.57 -0.20 -0.50
C ILE A 389 20.49 0.87 -0.31
N ALA A 390 19.82 0.84 0.84
CA ALA A 390 18.84 1.86 1.21
C ALA A 390 19.49 2.84 2.19
N LEU A 391 19.53 4.12 1.78
CA LEU A 391 20.04 5.22 2.59
C LEU A 391 18.88 6.05 3.12
N LYS A 392 18.98 6.47 4.37
CA LYS A 392 18.04 7.40 5.01
C LYS A 392 18.74 8.73 5.23
N ILE A 393 18.12 9.80 4.74
CA ILE A 393 18.52 11.18 5.03
C ILE A 393 17.82 11.56 6.34
N LYS A 394 18.58 12.02 7.34
CA LYS A 394 18.02 12.53 8.61
C LYS A 394 17.77 14.03 8.55
N ASP A 395 18.72 14.77 7.97
CA ASP A 395 18.68 16.20 7.70
C ASP A 395 19.42 16.49 6.39
N ASP A 396 19.05 17.56 5.68
CA ASP A 396 19.69 18.02 4.43
C ASP A 396 21.19 18.36 4.61
N ALA A 397 21.62 18.58 5.86
CA ALA A 397 23.01 18.87 6.22
C ALA A 397 23.84 17.64 6.67
N THR A 398 23.20 16.47 6.86
CA THR A 398 23.89 15.26 7.36
C THR A 398 24.08 14.22 6.26
N PRO A 399 25.24 13.53 6.20
CA PRO A 399 25.47 12.51 5.19
C PRO A 399 24.44 11.38 5.34
N ALA A 400 23.89 10.93 4.21
CA ALA A 400 22.90 9.87 4.17
C ALA A 400 23.44 8.60 4.85
N THR A 401 22.70 8.09 5.84
CA THR A 401 23.14 6.94 6.64
C THR A 401 22.60 5.65 6.03
N VAL A 402 23.42 4.59 5.98
CA VAL A 402 22.98 3.26 5.53
C VAL A 402 21.95 2.69 6.52
N ALA A 403 20.72 2.56 6.05
CA ALA A 403 19.59 2.12 6.86
C ALA A 403 19.31 0.61 6.67
N ALA A 404 19.39 0.12 5.43
CA ALA A 404 19.19 -1.28 5.11
C ALA A 404 20.02 -1.72 3.89
N ILE A 405 20.32 -3.02 3.85
CA ILE A 405 21.02 -3.68 2.74
C ILE A 405 20.09 -4.76 2.18
N GLY A 406 20.12 -4.99 0.88
CA GLY A 406 19.26 -5.95 0.24
C GLY A 406 19.65 -6.33 -1.17
N SER A 407 18.70 -6.94 -1.87
CA SER A 407 18.81 -7.28 -3.28
C SER A 407 17.45 -7.25 -3.96
N LEU A 408 17.45 -7.01 -5.27
CA LEU A 408 16.25 -7.13 -6.09
C LEU A 408 15.84 -8.60 -6.23
N ARG A 409 14.59 -8.89 -5.85
CA ARG A 409 14.02 -10.24 -5.88
C ARG A 409 13.21 -10.49 -7.14
N SER A 410 12.18 -9.69 -7.37
CA SER A 410 11.28 -9.84 -8.52
C SER A 410 10.58 -8.52 -8.86
N ILE A 411 9.95 -8.49 -10.04
CA ILE A 411 9.22 -7.33 -10.57
C ILE A 411 7.83 -7.83 -10.93
N ASP A 412 6.87 -7.66 -10.02
CA ASP A 412 5.53 -8.23 -10.15
C ASP A 412 4.47 -7.26 -9.60
N PRO A 413 3.68 -6.58 -10.45
CA PRO A 413 2.61 -5.70 -9.96
C PRO A 413 1.47 -6.46 -9.24
N ASP A 414 1.32 -7.75 -9.54
CA ASP A 414 0.23 -8.60 -9.04
C ASP A 414 0.45 -9.11 -7.61
N ARG A 415 1.64 -8.89 -7.01
CA ARG A 415 1.89 -9.31 -5.62
C ARG A 415 0.95 -8.59 -4.66
N VAL A 416 0.15 -9.36 -3.92
CA VAL A 416 -0.86 -8.80 -3.02
C VAL A 416 -0.28 -8.56 -1.62
N ILE A 417 -0.21 -7.28 -1.23
CA ILE A 417 0.21 -6.86 0.11
C ILE A 417 -1.01 -6.39 0.90
N LEU A 418 -1.25 -7.01 2.06
CA LEU A 418 -2.42 -6.75 2.89
C LEU A 418 -2.02 -6.14 4.24
N LYS A 419 -2.56 -4.95 4.52
CA LYS A 419 -2.57 -4.38 5.86
C LYS A 419 -3.61 -5.10 6.71
N LYS A 420 -3.14 -5.76 7.77
CA LYS A 420 -4.00 -6.31 8.82
C LYS A 420 -4.28 -5.22 9.85
N ILE A 421 -5.49 -5.19 10.37
CA ILE A 421 -5.84 -4.47 11.61
C ILE A 421 -6.60 -5.44 12.51
N ILE A 422 -6.45 -5.27 13.81
CA ILE A 422 -7.11 -6.06 14.83
C ILE A 422 -7.95 -5.12 15.68
N LEU A 423 -9.27 -5.35 15.66
CA LEU A 423 -10.19 -4.69 16.59
C LEU A 423 -10.34 -5.56 17.82
N THR A 424 -10.16 -4.97 19.00
CA THR A 424 -10.20 -5.65 20.30
C THR A 424 -11.54 -5.38 20.99
N GLY A 425 -11.96 -6.31 21.83
CA GLY A 425 -13.18 -6.21 22.60
C GLY A 425 -13.10 -7.05 23.86
N TYR A 426 -13.75 -6.57 24.91
CA TYR A 426 -13.66 -7.17 26.24
C TYR A 426 -14.95 -7.91 26.60
N PRO A 427 -14.86 -9.13 27.15
CA PRO A 427 -16.03 -9.87 27.58
C PRO A 427 -16.65 -9.22 28.81
N GLN A 428 -17.94 -8.91 28.74
CA GLN A 428 -18.71 -8.41 29.88
C GLN A 428 -19.35 -9.57 30.65
N ARG A 429 -19.94 -10.53 29.94
CA ARG A 429 -20.61 -11.69 30.55
C ARG A 429 -20.33 -12.95 29.73
N VAL A 430 -19.85 -14.00 30.37
CA VAL A 430 -19.62 -15.30 29.72
C VAL A 430 -20.61 -16.33 30.23
N SER A 431 -21.13 -17.16 29.32
CA SER A 431 -22.02 -18.29 29.62
C SER A 431 -21.72 -19.46 28.69
N LYS A 432 -21.00 -20.47 29.19
CA LYS A 432 -20.57 -21.64 28.41
C LYS A 432 -19.89 -21.19 27.11
N GLN A 433 -20.50 -21.47 25.95
CA GLN A 433 -20.01 -21.10 24.61
C GLN A 433 -20.46 -19.71 24.12
N LYS A 434 -21.30 -19.01 24.89
CA LYS A 434 -21.81 -17.68 24.55
C LYS A 434 -21.08 -16.64 25.37
N ALA A 435 -20.67 -15.55 24.75
CA ALA A 435 -20.06 -14.40 25.43
C ALA A 435 -20.73 -13.10 24.96
N THR A 436 -21.01 -12.20 25.88
CA THR A 436 -21.39 -10.81 25.56
C THR A 436 -20.14 -9.96 25.63
N VAL A 437 -19.79 -9.30 24.53
CA VAL A 437 -18.56 -8.51 24.36
C VAL A 437 -18.93 -7.05 24.18
N ARG A 438 -18.15 -6.15 24.81
CA ARG A 438 -18.28 -4.69 24.75
C ARG A 438 -16.97 -4.06 24.28
N TYR A 439 -17.04 -2.79 23.86
CA TYR A 439 -15.90 -1.94 23.47
C TYR A 439 -15.21 -2.31 22.15
N MET A 440 -15.69 -3.31 21.41
CA MET A 440 -15.24 -3.53 20.02
C MET A 440 -15.94 -2.60 19.03
N PHE A 441 -17.18 -2.22 19.31
CA PHE A 441 -17.98 -1.30 18.51
C PHE A 441 -18.84 -0.45 19.44
N HIS A 442 -19.24 0.72 18.96
CA HIS A 442 -20.10 1.65 19.69
C HIS A 442 -21.53 1.70 19.14
N ASN A 443 -21.73 1.31 17.88
CA ASN A 443 -23.04 1.30 17.22
C ASN A 443 -23.53 -0.14 16.93
N PRO A 444 -24.83 -0.43 17.07
CA PRO A 444 -25.39 -1.76 16.78
C PRO A 444 -25.43 -2.07 15.29
N GLU A 445 -25.47 -1.05 14.43
CA GLU A 445 -25.40 -1.19 12.98
C GLU A 445 -24.03 -1.69 12.53
N ASP A 446 -22.96 -1.25 13.18
CA ASP A 446 -21.59 -1.68 12.88
C ASP A 446 -21.43 -3.18 13.21
N VAL A 447 -22.01 -3.64 14.33
CA VAL A 447 -22.05 -5.07 14.67
C VAL A 447 -22.76 -5.91 13.60
N ARG A 448 -23.85 -5.39 13.01
CA ARG A 448 -24.56 -6.09 11.93
C ARG A 448 -23.73 -6.14 10.64
N TRP A 449 -23.02 -5.05 10.33
CA TRP A 449 -22.12 -4.97 9.17
C TRP A 449 -20.99 -5.98 9.26
N PHE A 450 -20.33 -6.08 10.44
CA PHE A 450 -19.22 -7.01 10.67
C PHE A 450 -19.63 -8.43 11.08
N LYS A 451 -20.93 -8.73 11.11
CA LYS A 451 -21.47 -10.06 11.47
C LYS A 451 -20.85 -11.24 10.70
N PRO A 452 -20.54 -11.14 9.40
CA PRO A 452 -19.93 -12.24 8.64
C PRO A 452 -18.48 -12.56 9.04
N VAL A 453 -17.81 -11.65 9.77
CA VAL A 453 -16.38 -11.80 10.09
C VAL A 453 -16.19 -12.76 11.26
N GLU A 454 -15.17 -13.63 11.14
CA GLU A 454 -14.79 -14.55 12.21
C GLU A 454 -14.07 -13.79 13.33
N VAL A 455 -14.47 -14.07 14.57
CA VAL A 455 -13.83 -13.54 15.78
C VAL A 455 -12.98 -14.63 16.43
N TRP A 456 -11.85 -14.23 17.00
CA TRP A 456 -10.93 -15.14 17.68
C TRP A 456 -10.44 -14.50 18.98
N SER A 457 -9.96 -15.27 19.94
CA SER A 457 -9.44 -14.74 21.20
C SER A 457 -7.94 -14.93 21.33
N LYS A 458 -7.27 -14.10 22.16
CA LYS A 458 -5.82 -14.25 22.41
C LYS A 458 -5.49 -15.62 23.01
N CYS A 459 -6.40 -16.24 23.76
CA CYS A 459 -6.28 -17.63 24.23
C CYS A 459 -6.64 -18.72 23.18
N GLY A 460 -6.77 -18.37 21.90
CA GLY A 460 -6.93 -19.34 20.79
C GLY A 460 -8.35 -19.85 20.57
N ARG A 461 -9.38 -19.22 21.15
CA ARG A 461 -10.78 -19.55 20.85
C ARG A 461 -11.20 -18.91 19.53
N ARG A 462 -12.17 -19.52 18.84
CA ARG A 462 -12.71 -19.04 17.56
C ARG A 462 -14.22 -19.08 17.57
N GLY A 463 -14.85 -18.15 16.87
CA GLY A 463 -16.30 -18.03 16.85
C GLY A 463 -16.84 -17.00 15.88
N ARG A 464 -18.13 -16.69 16.05
CA ARG A 464 -18.88 -15.76 15.20
C ARG A 464 -19.79 -14.87 16.01
N ILE A 465 -20.11 -13.71 15.45
CA ILE A 465 -21.08 -12.76 16.01
C ILE A 465 -22.50 -13.28 15.75
N LYS A 466 -23.35 -13.30 16.78
CA LYS A 466 -24.76 -13.73 16.69
C LYS A 466 -25.69 -12.56 16.44
N GLU A 467 -25.74 -11.63 17.39
CA GLU A 467 -26.67 -10.50 17.41
C GLU A 467 -26.08 -9.33 18.21
N PRO A 468 -26.37 -8.07 17.82
CA PRO A 468 -26.12 -6.91 18.67
C PRO A 468 -27.05 -6.93 19.89
N VAL A 469 -26.59 -6.35 20.99
CA VAL A 469 -27.32 -6.20 22.24
C VAL A 469 -27.32 -4.73 22.63
N GLY A 470 -28.51 -4.16 22.82
CA GLY A 470 -28.68 -2.76 23.22
C GLY A 470 -28.28 -1.77 22.14
N THR A 471 -28.04 -0.53 22.57
CA THR A 471 -27.77 0.63 21.73
C THR A 471 -26.28 1.00 21.63
N HIS A 472 -25.44 0.50 22.54
CA HIS A 472 -24.03 0.89 22.66
C HIS A 472 -23.04 -0.11 22.01
N GLY A 473 -23.47 -0.81 20.95
CA GLY A 473 -22.58 -1.69 20.17
C GLY A 473 -22.10 -2.97 20.89
N ALA A 474 -22.71 -3.33 22.03
CA ALA A 474 -22.45 -4.63 22.64
C ALA A 474 -22.95 -5.76 21.73
N MET A 475 -22.30 -6.92 21.78
CA MET A 475 -22.63 -8.02 20.89
C MET A 475 -22.55 -9.37 21.59
N LYS A 476 -23.43 -10.30 21.21
CA LYS A 476 -23.33 -11.71 21.60
C LYS A 476 -22.52 -12.48 20.58
N CYS A 477 -21.48 -13.14 21.04
CA CYS A 477 -20.62 -14.04 20.26
C CYS A 477 -20.87 -15.49 20.66
N ILE A 478 -20.79 -16.40 19.69
CA ILE A 478 -20.77 -17.84 19.90
C ILE A 478 -19.36 -18.33 19.58
N LEU A 479 -18.71 -18.96 20.55
CA LEU A 479 -17.34 -19.47 20.46
C LEU A 479 -17.31 -21.00 20.54
N ASN A 480 -16.24 -21.60 20.04
CA ASN A 480 -15.98 -23.03 20.11
C ASN A 480 -15.70 -23.54 21.54
N GLY A 481 -15.46 -22.65 22.51
CA GLY A 481 -15.19 -22.99 23.90
C GLY A 481 -15.56 -21.87 24.86
N VAL A 482 -15.29 -22.07 26.15
CA VAL A 482 -15.53 -21.07 27.20
C VAL A 482 -14.46 -19.98 27.13
N LEU A 483 -14.89 -18.72 27.08
CA LEU A 483 -14.04 -17.54 27.12
C LEU A 483 -13.70 -17.19 28.57
N GLN A 484 -12.46 -16.81 28.87
CA GLN A 484 -12.09 -16.33 30.20
C GLN A 484 -12.39 -14.84 30.34
N GLN A 485 -12.64 -14.35 31.55
CA GLN A 485 -12.97 -12.94 31.78
C GLN A 485 -11.80 -11.99 31.47
N HIS A 486 -10.56 -12.46 31.62
CA HIS A 486 -9.35 -11.72 31.26
C HIS A 486 -8.93 -11.91 29.79
N ASP A 487 -9.65 -12.73 29.02
CA ASP A 487 -9.35 -12.93 27.60
C ASP A 487 -9.86 -11.74 26.78
N THR A 488 -9.20 -11.45 25.67
CA THR A 488 -9.60 -10.38 24.74
C THR A 488 -10.11 -11.01 23.47
N LEU A 489 -11.29 -10.58 23.03
CA LEU A 489 -11.85 -10.99 21.76
C LEU A 489 -11.32 -10.06 20.67
N CYS A 490 -10.83 -10.63 19.59
CA CYS A 490 -10.17 -9.95 18.49
C CYS A 490 -10.89 -10.24 17.17
N MET A 491 -10.96 -9.23 16.31
CA MET A 491 -11.45 -9.37 14.94
C MET A 491 -10.37 -8.90 13.97
N SER A 492 -9.98 -9.76 13.03
CA SER A 492 -8.97 -9.41 12.02
C SER A 492 -9.63 -8.88 10.75
N LEU A 493 -9.29 -7.67 10.35
CA LEU A 493 -9.71 -7.07 9.09
C LEU A 493 -8.49 -6.82 8.20
N PHE A 494 -8.67 -6.97 6.89
CA PHE A 494 -7.60 -6.85 5.90
C PHE A 494 -7.97 -5.85 4.81
N LYS A 495 -6.99 -5.06 4.39
CA LYS A 495 -7.11 -4.14 3.26
C LYS A 495 -5.86 -4.25 2.39
N ARG A 496 -6.03 -4.26 1.07
CA ARG A 496 -4.89 -4.18 0.15
C ARG A 496 -4.24 -2.81 0.18
N THR A 497 -2.92 -2.79 0.25
CA THR A 497 -2.11 -1.58 0.28
C THR A 497 -1.14 -1.54 -0.87
N TYR A 498 -1.04 -0.39 -1.49
CA TYR A 498 -0.15 -0.12 -2.63
C TYR A 498 0.92 0.88 -2.23
N PRO A 499 2.15 0.77 -2.79
CA PRO A 499 3.19 1.77 -2.60
C PRO A 499 2.71 3.17 -2.97
N ARG A 500 3.41 4.20 -2.48
CA ARG A 500 3.13 5.58 -2.90
C ARG A 500 3.94 5.88 -4.16
N TRP A 501 3.32 6.58 -5.11
CA TRP A 501 4.03 7.09 -6.28
C TRP A 501 5.10 8.10 -5.83
N PRO A 502 6.34 8.02 -6.33
CA PRO A 502 7.39 8.96 -5.97
C PRO A 502 7.13 10.34 -6.59
N GLU A 503 7.27 11.39 -5.80
CA GLU A 503 7.16 12.78 -6.26
C GLU A 503 8.45 13.23 -6.95
N LYS A 504 9.60 12.74 -6.48
CA LYS A 504 10.94 12.98 -7.02
C LYS A 504 11.61 11.65 -7.29
N TRP A 505 12.03 11.42 -8.54
CA TRP A 505 12.68 10.17 -8.93
C TRP A 505 14.16 10.18 -8.61
N PHE A 506 14.89 11.22 -9.02
CA PHE A 506 16.34 11.29 -8.88
C PHE A 506 16.73 12.31 -7.83
N PRO A 507 17.37 11.90 -6.72
CA PRO A 507 17.96 12.82 -5.77
C PRO A 507 19.27 13.31 -6.41
N MET A 508 19.23 14.45 -7.09
CA MET A 508 20.47 15.19 -7.26
C MET A 508 20.76 15.87 -5.95
N THR A 509 21.73 15.33 -5.21
CA THR A 509 22.35 15.99 -4.08
C THR A 509 22.82 17.36 -4.57
N ASP A 510 22.27 18.42 -3.99
CA ASP A 510 22.82 19.75 -4.15
C ASP A 510 24.11 19.78 -3.31
N ALA A 511 25.21 19.32 -3.92
CA ALA A 511 26.53 19.36 -3.30
C ALA A 511 27.08 20.80 -3.26
#